data_AF-A0A2A7AAH4-F1
#
_entry.id   AF-A0A2A7AAH4-F1
#
_cell.length_a   1.000
_cell.length_b   1.000
_cell.length_c   1.000
_cell.angle_alpha   90.00
_cell.angle_beta   90.00
_cell.angle_gamma   90.00
#
_symmetry.space_group_name_H-M   'P 1'
#
loop_
_entity.id
_entity.type
_entity.pdbx_description
1 polymer ?
#
loop_
_entity_poly.entity_id
_entity_poly.type
_entity_poly.pdbx_seq_one_letter_code
_entity_poly.pdbx_strand_id
1 'polypeptide(L)'
;MRATPSRRNRVKLWVASAGWRGKRMAVKRMFSSSVTETDSFLELPLKSQALYFHLGMQGDDDGFVANPRAIIRSIGCTARDLKPLETAGYVISFPSKVLVITDWKANNNLRNDRYKPTAFQNELAQLTESANKRYIFASLGIPTGNQMDTIGIPSDNQVTTQHSIAEHSSGRSCKKAATTAARTDSDLAQIVQHFQAEIGEFPRSALDKLQRYREAFSTELICKAIDEAAENGVRKWRYVDGILKGWQADGVRTLGDVEARREARKKPEQPQERKFEVLT
;
A
#
# COMPACT_ATOMS: atom_id res chain seq x y z
N MET A 1 -8.09 -18.22 82.88
CA MET A 1 -8.38 -16.87 82.34
C MET A 1 -7.09 -16.23 81.86
N ARG A 2 -6.77 -16.37 80.57
CA ARG A 2 -5.63 -15.73 79.89
C ARG A 2 -5.90 -15.79 78.38
N ALA A 3 -5.81 -14.64 77.71
CA ALA A 3 -4.97 -14.40 76.53
C ALA A 3 -5.47 -13.16 75.77
N THR A 4 -4.55 -12.20 75.66
CA THR A 4 -4.48 -11.00 74.82
C THR A 4 -5.03 -11.15 73.39
N PRO A 5 -5.59 -10.08 72.77
CA PRO A 5 -5.76 -10.06 71.33
C PRO A 5 -4.47 -9.61 70.62
N SER A 6 -4.03 -10.48 69.71
CA SER A 6 -2.87 -10.37 68.84
C SER A 6 -3.03 -9.26 67.79
N ARG A 7 -2.00 -8.41 67.65
CA ARG A 7 -1.78 -7.55 66.47
C ARG A 7 -1.72 -8.42 65.21
N ARG A 8 -2.55 -8.13 64.20
CA ARG A 8 -2.35 -8.62 62.82
C ARG A 8 -2.01 -7.45 61.92
N ASN A 9 -0.78 -7.48 61.42
CA ASN A 9 -0.22 -6.58 60.42
C ASN A 9 -1.09 -6.54 59.17
N ARG A 10 -1.55 -5.34 58.79
CA ARG A 10 -2.18 -5.08 57.50
C ARG A 10 -1.06 -4.71 56.51
N VAL A 11 -0.52 -5.72 55.82
CA VAL A 11 0.42 -5.50 54.71
C VAL A 11 -0.38 -4.91 53.54
N LYS A 12 -0.18 -3.62 53.25
CA LYS A 12 -0.73 -2.96 52.07
C LYS A 12 0.07 -3.42 50.85
N LEU A 13 -0.44 -4.43 50.14
CA LEU A 13 0.03 -4.78 48.80
C LEU A 13 -0.54 -3.74 47.82
N TRP A 14 0.23 -2.69 47.52
CA TRP A 14 -0.06 -1.86 46.35
C TRP A 14 0.54 -2.56 45.13
N VAL A 15 -0.27 -3.33 44.42
CA VAL A 15 0.05 -3.70 43.03
C VAL A 15 -0.18 -2.45 42.20
N ALA A 16 0.91 -1.75 41.87
CA ALA A 16 0.90 -0.71 40.86
C ALA A 16 0.59 -1.36 39.51
N SER A 17 -0.68 -1.35 39.11
CA SER A 17 -1.05 -1.59 37.72
C SER A 17 -0.56 -0.42 36.89
N ALA A 18 0.68 -0.52 36.40
CA ALA A 18 1.23 0.36 35.39
C ALA A 18 0.40 0.19 34.11
N GLY A 19 -0.68 0.97 34.00
CA GLY A 19 -1.45 1.11 32.78
C GLY A 19 -0.55 1.70 31.72
N TRP A 20 0.02 0.83 30.88
CA TRP A 20 0.53 1.21 29.58
C TRP A 20 -0.63 1.76 28.75
N ARG A 21 -0.96 3.04 28.94
CA ARG A 21 -1.62 3.81 27.90
C ARG A 21 -0.57 4.09 26.84
N GLY A 22 -0.28 3.07 26.04
CA GLY A 22 0.36 3.27 24.74
C GLY A 22 -0.40 4.38 24.05
N LYS A 23 0.32 5.40 23.56
CA LYS A 23 -0.24 6.49 22.78
C LYS A 23 -1.13 5.86 21.70
N ARG A 24 -2.46 5.93 21.86
CA ARG A 24 -3.39 5.58 20.79
C ARG A 24 -3.13 6.62 19.71
N MET A 25 -2.32 6.24 18.71
CA MET A 25 -2.12 7.07 17.55
C MET A 25 -3.49 7.31 16.92
N ALA A 26 -3.86 8.57 16.75
CA ALA A 26 -5.06 8.91 16.03
C ALA A 26 -4.87 8.44 14.58
N VAL A 27 -5.68 7.47 14.17
CA VAL A 27 -5.67 6.96 12.80
C VAL A 27 -6.61 7.84 11.98
N LYS A 28 -6.07 8.49 10.95
CA LYS A 28 -6.90 9.26 10.01
C LYS A 28 -7.66 8.27 9.12
N ARG A 29 -8.99 8.39 9.12
CA ARG A 29 -9.89 7.67 8.20
C ARG A 29 -10.45 8.68 7.19
N MET A 30 -10.47 8.30 5.93
CA MET A 30 -11.02 9.10 4.84
C MET A 30 -12.33 8.46 4.34
N PHE A 31 -13.22 9.30 3.82
CA PHE A 31 -14.45 8.89 3.14
C PHE A 31 -14.47 9.58 1.77
N SER A 32 -14.68 8.81 0.71
CA SER A 32 -14.77 9.37 -0.64
C SER A 32 -16.16 9.92 -0.90
N SER A 33 -16.25 11.13 -1.47
CA SER A 33 -17.52 11.69 -1.94
C SER A 33 -18.18 10.80 -2.99
N SER A 34 -17.39 10.08 -3.79
CA SER A 34 -17.88 9.08 -4.76
C SER A 34 -18.66 7.93 -4.12
N VAL A 35 -18.61 7.77 -2.80
CA VAL A 35 -19.39 6.80 -2.03
C VAL A 35 -20.46 7.51 -1.22
N THR A 36 -20.09 8.56 -0.47
CA THR A 36 -20.96 9.19 0.52
C THR A 36 -21.90 10.27 -0.03
N GLU A 37 -21.68 10.76 -1.24
CA GLU A 37 -22.54 11.75 -1.92
C GLU A 37 -23.33 11.11 -3.08
N THR A 38 -23.44 9.78 -3.08
CA THR A 38 -24.25 9.05 -4.07
C THR A 38 -25.72 9.06 -3.67
N ASP A 39 -26.63 9.11 -4.64
CA ASP A 39 -28.08 9.08 -4.39
C ASP A 39 -28.46 7.85 -3.55
N SER A 40 -27.90 6.68 -3.86
CA SER A 40 -28.12 5.44 -3.10
C SER A 40 -27.69 5.53 -1.63
N PHE A 41 -26.68 6.34 -1.30
CA PHE A 41 -26.27 6.57 0.10
C PHE A 41 -27.17 7.60 0.77
N LEU A 42 -27.50 8.67 0.07
CA LEU A 42 -28.34 9.76 0.58
C LEU A 42 -29.79 9.33 0.82
N GLU A 43 -30.28 8.34 0.08
CA GLU A 43 -31.59 7.70 0.28
C GLU A 43 -31.67 6.89 1.60
N LEU A 44 -30.54 6.54 2.22
CA LEU A 44 -30.54 5.80 3.48
C LEU A 44 -31.06 6.65 4.65
N PRO A 45 -31.64 6.03 5.69
CA PRO A 45 -32.00 6.75 6.90
C PRO A 45 -30.79 7.45 7.54
N LEU A 46 -30.97 8.67 8.06
CA LEU A 46 -29.89 9.45 8.66
C LEU A 46 -29.12 8.69 9.77
N LYS A 47 -29.82 7.84 10.53
CA LYS A 47 -29.18 6.97 11.53
C LYS A 47 -28.26 5.93 10.90
N SER A 48 -28.65 5.34 9.78
CA SER A 48 -27.82 4.40 9.02
C SER A 48 -26.61 5.10 8.40
N GLN A 49 -26.80 6.30 7.85
CA GLN A 49 -25.69 7.12 7.34
C GLN A 49 -24.69 7.46 8.45
N ALA A 50 -25.18 7.94 9.61
CA ALA A 50 -24.32 8.23 10.76
C ALA A 50 -23.60 6.97 11.27
N LEU A 51 -24.29 5.83 11.34
CA LEU A 51 -23.71 4.56 11.73
C LEU A 51 -22.56 4.15 10.80
N TYR A 52 -22.70 4.32 9.49
CA TYR A 52 -21.65 4.04 8.53
C TYR A 52 -20.36 4.82 8.83
N PHE A 53 -20.47 6.14 9.08
CA PHE A 53 -19.31 6.95 9.43
C PHE A 53 -18.64 6.50 10.73
N HIS A 54 -19.42 6.19 11.78
CA HIS A 54 -18.87 5.71 13.04
C HIS A 54 -18.22 4.34 12.95
N LEU A 55 -18.77 3.43 12.14
CA LEU A 55 -18.13 2.15 11.81
C LEU A 55 -16.80 2.42 11.10
N GLY A 56 -16.79 3.36 10.15
CA GLY A 56 -15.58 3.71 9.42
C GLY A 56 -14.47 4.32 10.28
N MET A 57 -14.83 5.00 11.36
CA MET A 57 -13.86 5.51 12.34
C MET A 57 -13.19 4.41 13.17
N GLN A 58 -13.87 3.27 13.38
CA GLN A 58 -13.38 2.18 14.23
C GLN A 58 -12.87 0.95 13.46
N GLY A 59 -13.02 0.94 12.13
CA GLY A 59 -12.45 -0.11 11.28
C GLY A 59 -10.93 -0.18 11.42
N ASP A 60 -10.36 -1.37 11.22
CA ASP A 60 -8.92 -1.59 11.05
C ASP A 60 -8.46 -1.23 9.62
N ASP A 61 -7.22 -1.53 9.24
CA ASP A 61 -6.68 -1.12 7.94
C ASP A 61 -7.29 -1.86 6.74
N ASP A 62 -7.98 -2.98 6.97
CA ASP A 62 -8.75 -3.71 5.95
C ASP A 62 -10.24 -3.35 5.96
N GLY A 63 -10.68 -2.54 6.92
CA GLY A 63 -12.07 -2.10 7.07
C GLY A 63 -12.93 -3.00 7.95
N PHE A 64 -12.29 -3.90 8.71
CA PHE A 64 -12.98 -4.77 9.65
C PHE A 64 -13.22 -4.08 10.98
N VAL A 65 -14.41 -4.29 11.52
CA VAL A 65 -14.88 -3.78 12.79
C VAL A 65 -15.15 -4.95 13.70
N ALA A 66 -14.32 -5.12 14.74
CA ALA A 66 -14.42 -6.22 15.69
C ALA A 66 -15.72 -6.18 16.53
N ASN A 67 -16.14 -4.97 16.94
CA ASN A 67 -17.22 -4.77 17.92
C ASN A 67 -18.36 -3.85 17.39
N PRO A 68 -19.04 -4.20 16.29
CA PRO A 68 -20.05 -3.33 15.67
C PRO A 68 -21.25 -3.07 16.61
N ARG A 69 -21.63 -4.04 17.44
CA ARG A 69 -22.72 -3.88 18.42
C ARG A 69 -22.41 -2.85 19.51
N ALA A 70 -21.15 -2.74 19.93
CA ALA A 70 -20.75 -1.74 20.91
C ALA A 70 -20.86 -0.32 20.31
N ILE A 71 -20.47 -0.17 19.05
CA ILE A 71 -20.58 1.07 18.28
C ILE A 71 -22.05 1.46 18.14
N ILE A 72 -22.89 0.56 17.65
CA ILE A 72 -24.34 0.77 17.51
C ILE A 72 -24.96 1.30 18.82
N ARG A 73 -24.66 0.65 19.96
CA ARG A 73 -25.13 1.11 21.27
C ARG A 73 -24.58 2.47 21.67
N SER A 74 -23.31 2.75 21.39
CA SER A 74 -22.66 4.00 21.77
C SER A 74 -23.27 5.23 21.07
N ILE A 75 -23.81 5.06 19.86
CA ILE A 75 -24.40 6.15 19.07
C ILE A 75 -25.93 6.23 19.30
N GLY A 76 -26.52 5.30 20.06
CA GLY A 76 -27.97 5.20 20.21
C GLY A 76 -28.69 4.67 18.96
N CYS A 77 -27.98 3.95 18.09
CA CYS A 77 -28.57 3.22 16.97
C CYS A 77 -29.07 1.84 17.42
N THR A 78 -29.89 1.21 16.59
CA THR A 78 -30.39 -0.16 16.80
C THR A 78 -29.92 -1.08 15.70
N ALA A 79 -30.09 -2.39 15.88
CA ALA A 79 -29.82 -3.36 14.82
C ALA A 79 -30.69 -3.14 13.56
N ARG A 80 -31.84 -2.44 13.68
CA ARG A 80 -32.68 -2.10 12.53
C ARG A 80 -32.01 -1.10 11.60
N ASP A 81 -31.23 -0.18 12.16
CA ASP A 81 -30.50 0.84 11.39
C ASP A 81 -29.29 0.25 10.64
N LEU A 82 -28.83 -0.94 11.05
CA LEU A 82 -27.79 -1.68 10.32
C LEU A 82 -28.35 -2.36 9.06
N LYS A 83 -29.63 -2.75 9.05
CA LYS A 83 -30.21 -3.53 7.95
C LYS A 83 -30.19 -2.79 6.60
N PRO A 84 -30.52 -1.49 6.51
CA PRO A 84 -30.38 -0.72 5.27
C PRO A 84 -28.96 -0.73 4.70
N LEU A 85 -27.93 -0.69 5.56
CA LEU A 85 -26.53 -0.73 5.14
C LEU A 85 -26.14 -2.09 4.57
N GLU A 86 -26.63 -3.18 5.17
CA GLU A 86 -26.43 -4.55 4.65
C GLU A 86 -27.14 -4.74 3.31
N THR A 87 -28.40 -4.29 3.20
CA THR A 87 -29.20 -4.45 1.98
C THR A 87 -28.64 -3.65 0.81
N ALA A 88 -28.19 -2.40 1.05
CA ALA A 88 -27.50 -1.60 0.04
C ALA A 88 -26.05 -2.08 -0.21
N GLY A 89 -25.56 -3.00 0.62
CA GLY A 89 -24.26 -3.64 0.47
C GLY A 89 -23.08 -2.74 0.82
N TYR A 90 -23.26 -1.67 1.61
CA TYR A 90 -22.16 -0.84 2.14
C TYR A 90 -21.35 -1.58 3.23
N VAL A 91 -21.95 -2.64 3.76
CA VAL A 91 -21.49 -3.38 4.92
C VAL A 91 -21.78 -4.86 4.70
N ILE A 92 -20.83 -5.70 5.07
CA ILE A 92 -21.01 -7.16 5.12
C ILE A 92 -20.84 -7.62 6.57
N SER A 93 -21.83 -8.32 7.11
CA SER A 93 -21.80 -8.90 8.45
C SER A 93 -21.46 -10.38 8.42
N PHE A 94 -20.62 -10.81 9.36
CA PHE A 94 -20.17 -12.20 9.48
C PHE A 94 -20.85 -12.94 10.66
N PRO A 95 -20.94 -14.28 10.61
CA PRO A 95 -21.43 -15.07 11.74
C PRO A 95 -20.65 -14.83 13.04
N SER A 96 -19.35 -14.55 12.92
CA SER A 96 -18.42 -14.21 14.02
C SER A 96 -18.72 -12.88 14.73
N LYS A 97 -19.79 -12.18 14.33
CA LYS A 97 -20.21 -10.87 14.85
C LYS A 97 -19.24 -9.72 14.54
N VAL A 98 -18.32 -9.98 13.64
CA VAL A 98 -17.46 -8.99 12.98
C VAL A 98 -18.18 -8.49 11.73
N LEU A 99 -17.79 -7.31 11.29
CA LEU A 99 -18.35 -6.63 10.14
C LEU A 99 -17.22 -6.03 9.31
N VAL A 100 -17.37 -5.99 7.99
CA VAL A 100 -16.46 -5.29 7.08
C VAL A 100 -17.20 -4.20 6.33
N ILE A 101 -16.54 -3.08 6.10
CA ILE A 101 -17.01 -1.99 5.24
C ILE A 101 -16.57 -2.30 3.81
N THR A 102 -17.52 -2.40 2.88
CA THR A 102 -17.24 -2.90 1.52
C THR A 102 -16.36 -1.96 0.71
N ASP A 103 -16.58 -0.66 0.85
CA ASP A 103 -15.87 0.37 0.07
C ASP A 103 -14.62 0.89 0.79
N TRP A 104 -14.09 0.10 1.73
CA TRP A 104 -12.98 0.53 2.57
C TRP A 104 -11.74 0.94 1.78
N LYS A 105 -11.34 0.09 0.82
CA LYS A 105 -10.16 0.32 -0.04
C LYS A 105 -10.38 1.43 -1.06
N ALA A 106 -11.63 1.72 -1.43
CA ALA A 106 -11.98 2.88 -2.23
C ALA A 106 -11.84 4.17 -1.40
N ASN A 107 -12.25 4.14 -0.13
CA ASN A 107 -12.18 5.26 0.80
C ASN A 107 -10.76 5.52 1.34
N ASN A 108 -9.96 4.48 1.53
CA ASN A 108 -8.68 4.54 2.22
C ASN A 108 -7.60 3.84 1.39
N ASN A 109 -6.69 4.63 0.82
CA ASN A 109 -5.48 4.13 0.17
C ASN A 109 -4.31 4.17 1.15
N LEU A 110 -4.05 3.04 1.82
CA LEU A 110 -2.92 2.91 2.72
C LEU A 110 -1.65 2.51 1.96
N ARG A 111 -0.53 3.09 2.37
CA ARG A 111 0.80 2.72 1.86
C ARG A 111 1.27 1.46 2.58
N ASN A 112 1.86 0.52 1.84
CA ASN A 112 2.25 -0.80 2.34
C ASN A 112 3.17 -0.77 3.58
N ASP A 113 4.00 0.26 3.73
CA ASP A 113 4.90 0.45 4.87
C ASP A 113 4.18 0.69 6.21
N ARG A 114 2.91 1.12 6.16
CA ARG A 114 2.09 1.43 7.34
C ARG A 114 0.94 0.46 7.55
N TYR A 115 0.72 -0.44 6.59
CA TYR A 115 -0.41 -1.35 6.58
C TYR A 115 -0.27 -2.42 7.67
N LYS A 116 -1.34 -2.61 8.43
CA LYS A 116 -1.46 -3.70 9.40
C LYS A 116 -2.62 -4.61 9.02
N PRO A 117 -2.35 -5.88 8.68
CA PRO A 117 -3.42 -6.79 8.27
C PRO A 117 -4.40 -7.01 9.43
N THR A 118 -5.66 -7.24 9.08
CA THR A 118 -6.71 -7.55 10.03
C THR A 118 -6.41 -8.81 10.83
N ALA A 119 -6.93 -8.89 12.05
CA ALA A 119 -6.93 -10.15 12.80
C ALA A 119 -7.91 -11.19 12.22
N PHE A 120 -8.87 -10.75 11.40
CA PHE A 120 -9.98 -11.55 10.87
C PHE A 120 -9.67 -12.14 9.49
N GLN A 121 -8.58 -12.90 9.41
CA GLN A 121 -8.09 -13.47 8.14
C GLN A 121 -9.06 -14.50 7.54
N ASN A 122 -9.80 -15.22 8.37
CA ASN A 122 -10.77 -16.23 7.90
C ASN A 122 -11.97 -15.59 7.20
N GLU A 123 -12.43 -14.45 7.71
CA GLU A 123 -13.50 -13.64 7.13
C GLU A 123 -13.01 -12.92 5.88
N LEU A 124 -11.78 -12.38 5.90
CA LEU A 124 -11.15 -11.78 4.73
C LEU A 124 -11.00 -12.78 3.57
N ALA A 125 -10.64 -14.03 3.85
CA ALA A 125 -10.51 -15.08 2.83
C ALA A 125 -11.85 -15.45 2.15
N GLN A 126 -12.98 -15.13 2.77
CA GLN A 126 -14.31 -15.31 2.16
C GLN A 126 -14.70 -14.14 1.24
N LEU A 127 -13.89 -13.09 1.18
CA LEU A 127 -14.13 -11.93 0.34
C LEU A 127 -13.20 -11.94 -0.86
N THR A 128 -13.69 -11.43 -1.98
CA THR A 128 -12.88 -11.05 -3.13
C THR A 128 -13.01 -9.56 -3.38
N GLU A 129 -11.97 -8.98 -3.98
CA GLU A 129 -11.97 -7.59 -4.39
C GLU A 129 -12.51 -7.49 -5.81
N SER A 130 -13.58 -6.72 -5.99
CA SER A 130 -14.06 -6.35 -7.32
C SER A 130 -13.08 -5.36 -7.98
N ALA A 131 -13.19 -5.21 -9.30
CA ALA A 131 -12.41 -4.24 -10.08
C ALA A 131 -12.50 -2.80 -9.51
N ASN A 132 -13.62 -2.48 -8.86
CA ASN A 132 -13.88 -1.19 -8.26
C ASN A 132 -13.33 -1.03 -6.81
N LYS A 133 -12.46 -1.94 -6.35
CA LYS A 133 -11.92 -1.95 -4.97
C LYS A 133 -12.98 -2.08 -3.88
N ARG A 134 -14.10 -2.72 -4.21
CA ARG A 134 -15.19 -3.05 -3.30
C ARG A 134 -15.11 -4.52 -2.91
N TYR A 135 -15.26 -4.83 -1.63
CA TYR A 135 -15.37 -6.22 -1.19
C TYR A 135 -16.70 -6.83 -1.60
N ILE A 136 -16.64 -8.04 -2.14
CA ILE A 136 -17.77 -8.90 -2.47
C ILE A 136 -17.51 -10.27 -1.87
N PHE A 137 -18.55 -11.05 -1.58
CA PHE A 137 -18.34 -12.45 -1.18
C PHE A 137 -17.73 -13.25 -2.34
N ALA A 138 -16.74 -14.07 -2.02
CA ALA A 138 -16.20 -15.07 -2.94
C ALA A 138 -17.33 -16.03 -3.30
N SER A 139 -17.95 -15.82 -4.46
CA SER A 139 -19.02 -16.69 -4.95
C SER A 139 -18.45 -18.09 -5.13
N LEU A 140 -19.01 -19.06 -4.40
CA LEU A 140 -18.90 -20.47 -4.74
C LEU A 140 -19.72 -20.71 -6.02
N GLY A 141 -19.11 -20.40 -7.17
CA GLY A 141 -19.53 -20.86 -8.49
C GLY A 141 -20.77 -20.22 -9.11
N ILE A 142 -20.61 -19.04 -9.72
CA ILE A 142 -21.16 -18.75 -11.06
C ILE A 142 -20.17 -17.81 -11.78
N PRO A 143 -19.56 -18.22 -12.91
CA PRO A 143 -18.73 -17.33 -13.73
C PRO A 143 -19.64 -16.61 -14.74
N THR A 144 -19.81 -15.30 -14.59
CA THR A 144 -20.24 -14.47 -15.72
C THR A 144 -18.96 -13.99 -16.41
N GLY A 145 -18.67 -14.60 -17.54
CA GLY A 145 -17.40 -14.53 -18.24
C GLY A 145 -16.99 -13.11 -18.67
N ASN A 146 -15.68 -12.91 -18.73
CA ASN A 146 -14.97 -12.70 -19.99
C ASN A 146 -13.45 -12.87 -19.78
N GLN A 147 -12.96 -13.99 -20.31
CA GLN A 147 -11.67 -14.30 -20.97
C GLN A 147 -10.37 -13.61 -20.48
N MET A 148 -9.43 -14.40 -19.95
CA MET A 148 -8.16 -14.88 -20.56
C MET A 148 -7.09 -13.76 -20.60
N ASP A 149 -5.89 -13.94 -20.01
CA ASP A 149 -4.87 -14.85 -20.55
C ASP A 149 -4.12 -15.73 -19.54
N THR A 150 -3.77 -16.89 -20.10
CA THR A 150 -3.00 -18.02 -19.57
C THR A 150 -1.51 -17.83 -19.84
N ILE A 151 -0.66 -18.11 -18.85
CA ILE A 151 0.60 -18.88 -18.96
C ILE A 151 0.78 -19.51 -17.55
N GLY A 152 0.45 -20.79 -17.26
CA GLY A 152 1.20 -22.01 -17.60
C GLY A 152 2.49 -22.10 -16.77
N ILE A 153 2.83 -23.07 -15.91
CA ILE A 153 2.51 -24.49 -15.69
C ILE A 153 2.99 -24.85 -14.26
N PRO A 154 2.39 -25.85 -13.57
CA PRO A 154 2.75 -26.32 -12.23
C PRO A 154 3.90 -27.35 -12.24
N SER A 155 4.58 -27.58 -11.11
CA SER A 155 5.32 -28.83 -10.90
C SER A 155 5.53 -29.11 -9.41
N ASP A 156 4.78 -30.10 -8.91
CA ASP A 156 5.11 -30.87 -7.72
C ASP A 156 6.50 -31.53 -7.87
N ASN A 157 7.32 -31.52 -6.82
CA ASN A 157 7.69 -32.76 -6.14
C ASN A 157 8.47 -32.52 -4.85
N GLN A 158 8.22 -33.42 -3.90
CA GLN A 158 8.66 -33.42 -2.52
C GLN A 158 10.06 -34.03 -2.29
N VAL A 159 10.51 -33.90 -1.03
CA VAL A 159 11.40 -34.77 -0.22
C VAL A 159 12.89 -34.39 -0.11
N THR A 160 13.22 -33.95 1.11
CA THR A 160 14.34 -34.30 2.02
C THR A 160 15.63 -34.91 1.45
N THR A 161 16.80 -34.38 1.83
CA THR A 161 17.84 -35.05 2.67
C THR A 161 19.12 -34.19 2.74
N GLN A 162 19.67 -34.06 3.95
CA GLN A 162 20.99 -33.46 4.22
C GLN A 162 22.12 -34.37 3.72
N HIS A 163 23.29 -33.83 3.34
CA HIS A 163 24.61 -34.33 3.77
C HIS A 163 25.73 -33.47 3.14
N SER A 164 26.71 -33.11 3.97
CA SER A 164 27.99 -32.48 3.60
C SER A 164 28.90 -33.42 2.80
N ILE A 165 29.84 -32.86 2.01
CA ILE A 165 31.31 -33.02 2.11
C ILE A 165 32.03 -32.52 0.83
N ALA A 166 33.03 -31.68 1.08
CA ALA A 166 34.32 -31.40 0.42
C ALA A 166 34.52 -31.43 -1.12
N GLU A 167 35.03 -30.27 -1.58
CA GLU A 167 36.25 -30.05 -2.38
C GLU A 167 36.49 -30.82 -3.67
N HIS A 168 36.61 -30.10 -4.79
CA HIS A 168 37.82 -30.12 -5.62
C HIS A 168 37.95 -28.81 -6.40
N SER A 169 39.07 -28.14 -6.12
CA SER A 169 39.57 -26.89 -6.70
C SER A 169 40.08 -27.07 -8.14
N SER A 170 39.90 -26.04 -8.97
CA SER A 170 40.81 -25.52 -10.02
C SER A 170 40.08 -24.33 -10.68
N GLY A 171 40.45 -23.06 -10.56
CA GLY A 171 41.78 -22.49 -10.50
C GLY A 171 42.02 -21.64 -11.75
N ARG A 172 41.39 -20.47 -11.87
CA ARG A 172 41.90 -19.37 -12.71
C ARG A 172 41.50 -18.00 -12.15
N SER A 173 42.31 -17.55 -11.20
CA SER A 173 42.42 -16.15 -10.79
C SER A 173 43.09 -15.35 -11.90
N CYS A 174 42.65 -14.12 -12.18
CA CYS A 174 43.38 -12.93 -11.73
C CYS A 174 42.81 -11.59 -12.22
N LYS A 175 42.43 -10.76 -11.22
CA LYS A 175 42.80 -9.33 -11.05
C LYS A 175 42.16 -8.26 -11.96
N LYS A 176 41.06 -7.64 -11.47
CA LYS A 176 40.89 -6.17 -11.42
C LYS A 176 39.64 -5.78 -10.59
N ALA A 177 39.79 -5.56 -9.29
CA ALA A 177 38.67 -5.07 -8.46
C ALA A 177 39.10 -4.20 -7.26
N ALA A 178 40.28 -3.56 -7.33
CA ALA A 178 40.76 -2.67 -6.26
C ALA A 178 40.74 -1.18 -6.64
N THR A 179 40.26 -0.81 -7.84
CA THR A 179 40.28 0.59 -8.32
C THR A 179 38.88 1.21 -8.49
N THR A 180 37.80 0.44 -8.28
CA THR A 180 36.42 0.88 -8.57
C THR A 180 35.71 1.47 -7.36
N ALA A 181 36.06 1.06 -6.12
CA ALA A 181 35.37 1.49 -4.90
C ALA A 181 35.54 2.99 -4.57
N ALA A 182 36.70 3.58 -4.86
CA ALA A 182 36.94 5.00 -4.60
C ALA A 182 36.23 5.94 -5.62
N ARG A 183 35.92 5.44 -6.83
CA ARG A 183 35.20 6.22 -7.85
C ARG A 183 33.70 6.28 -7.55
N THR A 184 33.15 5.20 -6.97
CA THR A 184 31.72 5.13 -6.68
C THR A 184 31.26 6.12 -5.59
N ASP A 185 32.15 6.60 -4.73
CA ASP A 185 31.81 7.67 -3.77
C ASP A 185 31.77 9.06 -4.42
N SER A 186 32.69 9.34 -5.35
CA SER A 186 32.75 10.61 -6.09
C SER A 186 31.51 10.84 -6.95
N ASP A 187 31.10 9.82 -7.72
CA ASP A 187 29.93 9.91 -8.60
C ASP A 187 28.62 10.04 -7.80
N LEU A 188 28.53 9.36 -6.64
CA LEU A 188 27.37 9.49 -5.75
C LEU A 188 27.29 10.89 -5.17
N ALA A 189 28.42 11.41 -4.70
CA ALA A 189 28.52 12.76 -4.16
C ALA A 189 28.12 13.79 -5.21
N GLN A 190 28.55 13.62 -6.46
CA GLN A 190 28.19 14.50 -7.57
C GLN A 190 26.67 14.52 -7.81
N ILE A 191 26.01 13.36 -7.83
CA ILE A 191 24.54 13.28 -8.02
C ILE A 191 23.80 13.90 -6.83
N VAL A 192 24.20 13.56 -5.61
CA VAL A 192 23.55 14.07 -4.39
C VAL A 192 23.72 15.58 -4.27
N GLN A 193 24.92 16.09 -4.57
CA GLN A 193 25.20 17.52 -4.57
C GLN A 193 24.41 18.26 -5.64
N HIS A 194 24.30 17.69 -6.85
CA HIS A 194 23.53 18.29 -7.93
C HIS A 194 22.03 18.30 -7.59
N PHE A 195 21.49 17.22 -7.02
CA PHE A 195 20.13 17.18 -6.50
C PHE A 195 19.88 18.27 -5.44
N GLN A 196 20.83 18.45 -4.52
CA GLN A 196 20.75 19.48 -3.48
C GLN A 196 20.80 20.90 -4.04
N ALA A 197 21.57 21.13 -5.11
CA ALA A 197 21.66 22.44 -5.76
C ALA A 197 20.40 22.78 -6.57
N GLU A 198 19.84 21.82 -7.31
CA GLU A 198 18.76 22.03 -8.28
C GLU A 198 17.35 21.98 -7.65
N ILE A 199 17.15 21.04 -6.72
CA ILE A 199 15.82 20.62 -6.24
C ILE A 199 15.65 20.83 -4.72
N GLY A 200 16.69 20.53 -3.92
CA GLY A 200 16.68 20.66 -2.46
C GLY A 200 17.19 19.42 -1.71
N GLU A 201 16.92 19.31 -0.40
CA GLU A 201 17.50 18.27 0.46
C GLU A 201 17.25 16.84 -0.07
N PHE A 202 18.33 16.07 -0.24
CA PHE A 202 18.25 14.70 -0.75
C PHE A 202 17.66 13.75 0.32
N PRO A 203 16.54 13.07 0.04
CA PRO A 203 15.92 12.19 1.03
C PRO A 203 16.76 10.94 1.26
N ARG A 204 17.12 10.65 2.52
CA ARG A 204 17.92 9.46 2.89
C ARG A 204 17.30 8.13 2.42
N SER A 205 15.97 8.05 2.40
CA SER A 205 15.22 6.87 1.94
C SER A 205 15.30 6.62 0.42
N ALA A 206 15.86 7.56 -0.35
CA ALA A 206 16.08 7.41 -1.79
C ALA A 206 17.46 6.85 -2.13
N LEU A 207 18.37 6.76 -1.16
CA LEU A 207 19.76 6.35 -1.40
C LEU A 207 19.84 4.93 -1.99
N ASP A 208 19.10 3.97 -1.44
CA ASP A 208 19.06 2.59 -1.95
C ASP A 208 18.56 2.51 -3.40
N LYS A 209 17.59 3.37 -3.76
CA LYS A 209 17.07 3.43 -5.14
C LYS A 209 18.09 4.06 -6.07
N LEU A 210 18.73 5.14 -5.63
CA LEU A 210 19.77 5.80 -6.39
C LEU A 210 20.93 4.82 -6.69
N GLN A 211 21.35 4.03 -5.71
CA GLN A 211 22.38 3.00 -5.91
C GLN A 211 21.99 1.99 -7.01
N ARG A 212 20.73 1.52 -7.02
CA ARG A 212 20.24 0.64 -8.10
C ARG A 212 20.26 1.31 -9.48
N TYR A 213 19.87 2.58 -9.57
CA TYR A 213 19.93 3.30 -10.84
C TYR A 213 21.37 3.56 -11.29
N ARG A 214 22.33 3.67 -10.38
CA ARG A 214 23.75 3.81 -10.74
C ARG A 214 24.36 2.56 -11.37
N GLU A 215 23.75 1.39 -11.19
CA GLU A 215 24.13 0.17 -11.91
C GLU A 215 23.58 0.15 -13.35
N ALA A 216 22.49 0.89 -13.61
CA ALA A 216 21.76 0.86 -14.87
C ALA A 216 21.97 2.12 -15.75
N PHE A 217 22.27 3.26 -15.14
CA PHE A 217 22.39 4.57 -15.77
C PHE A 217 23.73 5.23 -15.42
N SER A 218 24.28 6.00 -16.37
CA SER A 218 25.42 6.86 -16.10
C SER A 218 25.04 8.01 -15.18
N THR A 219 26.03 8.56 -14.47
CA THR A 219 25.89 9.74 -13.59
C THR A 219 25.19 10.90 -14.32
N GLU A 220 25.57 11.14 -15.57
CA GLU A 220 25.03 12.22 -16.41
C GLU A 220 23.53 12.07 -16.70
N LEU A 221 23.05 10.84 -16.92
CA LEU A 221 21.62 10.60 -17.13
C LEU A 221 20.82 10.88 -15.87
N ILE A 222 21.34 10.47 -14.71
CA ILE A 222 20.66 10.73 -13.44
C ILE A 222 20.60 12.24 -13.16
N CYS A 223 21.66 12.98 -13.48
CA CYS A 223 21.67 14.45 -13.44
C CYS A 223 20.61 15.04 -14.38
N LYS A 224 20.53 14.57 -15.63
CA LYS A 224 19.50 15.04 -16.59
C LYS A 224 18.07 14.79 -16.14
N ALA A 225 17.79 13.67 -15.46
CA ALA A 225 16.47 13.41 -14.90
C ALA A 225 16.12 14.37 -13.75
N ILE A 226 17.11 14.85 -13.02
CA ILE A 226 16.96 15.87 -11.97
C ILE A 226 16.67 17.23 -12.62
N ASP A 227 17.43 17.62 -13.64
CA ASP A 227 17.18 18.84 -14.42
C ASP A 227 15.76 18.85 -14.99
N GLU A 228 15.32 17.73 -15.60
CA GLU A 228 13.96 17.62 -16.16
C GLU A 228 12.89 17.76 -15.06
N ALA A 229 13.14 17.23 -13.86
CA ALA A 229 12.23 17.43 -12.73
C ALA A 229 12.19 18.89 -12.26
N ALA A 230 13.33 19.58 -12.28
CA ALA A 230 13.45 20.99 -11.92
C ALA A 230 12.77 21.90 -12.96
N GLU A 231 12.98 21.65 -14.26
CA GLU A 231 12.32 22.36 -15.37
C GLU A 231 10.79 22.25 -15.30
N ASN A 232 10.27 21.07 -14.93
CA ASN A 232 8.83 20.85 -14.73
C ASN A 232 8.29 21.44 -13.42
N GLY A 233 9.13 22.10 -12.61
CA GLY A 233 8.75 22.69 -11.32
C GLY A 233 8.44 21.66 -10.23
N VAL A 234 8.73 20.36 -10.45
CA VAL A 234 8.44 19.29 -9.49
C VAL A 234 9.70 18.89 -8.74
N ARG A 235 9.93 19.58 -7.62
CA ARG A 235 11.09 19.40 -6.74
C ARG A 235 10.96 18.22 -5.77
N LYS A 236 10.69 17.01 -6.28
CA LYS A 236 10.51 15.78 -5.45
C LYS A 236 11.22 14.58 -6.07
N TRP A 237 11.97 13.82 -5.27
CA TRP A 237 12.61 12.56 -5.71
C TRP A 237 11.64 11.57 -6.34
N ARG A 238 10.36 11.53 -5.91
CA ARG A 238 9.35 10.65 -6.53
C ARG A 238 9.13 10.94 -8.01
N TYR A 239 9.28 12.19 -8.42
CA TYR A 239 9.14 12.59 -9.82
C TYR A 239 10.37 12.16 -10.62
N VAL A 240 11.58 12.38 -10.08
CA VAL A 240 12.84 11.87 -10.64
C VAL A 240 12.81 10.33 -10.77
N ASP A 241 12.36 9.61 -9.73
CA ASP A 241 12.16 8.14 -9.76
C ASP A 241 11.16 7.73 -10.85
N GLY A 242 10.15 8.55 -11.13
CA GLY A 242 9.21 8.32 -12.23
C GLY A 242 9.85 8.49 -13.61
N ILE A 243 10.64 9.54 -13.79
CA ILE A 243 11.40 9.81 -15.03
C ILE A 243 12.36 8.65 -15.31
N LEU A 244 13.18 8.28 -14.32
CA LEU A 244 14.17 7.21 -14.44
C LEU A 244 13.51 5.84 -14.72
N LYS A 245 12.35 5.55 -14.11
CA LYS A 245 11.57 4.34 -14.45
C LYS A 245 11.05 4.34 -15.87
N GLY A 246 10.57 5.49 -16.35
CA GLY A 246 10.18 5.66 -17.74
C GLY A 246 11.35 5.33 -18.65
N TRP A 247 12.48 6.02 -18.45
CA TRP A 247 13.69 5.79 -19.24
C TRP A 247 14.17 4.33 -19.22
N GLN A 248 14.05 3.65 -18.07
CA GLN A 248 14.38 2.24 -17.96
C GLN A 248 13.44 1.34 -18.77
N ALA A 249 12.13 1.62 -18.75
CA ALA A 249 11.14 0.89 -19.52
C ALA A 249 11.28 1.11 -21.03
N ASP A 250 11.66 2.32 -21.43
CA ASP A 250 11.88 2.71 -22.82
C ASP A 250 13.27 2.33 -23.36
N GLY A 251 14.14 1.75 -22.51
CA GLY A 251 15.49 1.34 -22.89
C GLY A 251 16.46 2.49 -23.19
N VAL A 252 16.15 3.72 -22.73
CA VAL A 252 16.95 4.92 -22.93
C VAL A 252 18.26 4.78 -22.17
N ARG A 253 19.38 4.69 -22.90
CA ARG A 253 20.73 4.52 -22.32
C ARG A 253 21.72 5.61 -22.76
N THR A 254 21.33 6.47 -23.68
CA THR A 254 22.17 7.56 -24.17
C THR A 254 21.46 8.91 -24.01
N LEU A 255 22.25 9.99 -23.93
CA LEU A 255 21.71 11.35 -23.88
C LEU A 255 20.86 11.68 -25.12
N GLY A 256 21.20 11.10 -26.28
CA GLY A 256 20.43 11.25 -27.52
C GLY A 256 19.04 10.62 -27.44
N ASP A 257 18.87 9.52 -26.71
CA ASP A 257 17.56 8.87 -26.53
C ASP A 257 16.63 9.71 -25.63
N VAL A 258 17.20 10.40 -24.63
CA VAL A 258 16.46 11.32 -23.76
C VAL A 258 15.92 12.49 -24.57
N GLU A 259 16.76 13.05 -25.45
CA GLU A 259 16.40 14.17 -26.31
C GLU A 259 15.38 13.74 -27.39
N ALA A 260 15.56 12.57 -28.01
CA ALA A 260 14.59 12.00 -28.94
C ALA A 260 13.21 11.78 -28.28
N ARG A 261 13.19 11.36 -27.01
CA ARG A 261 11.95 11.23 -26.23
C ARG A 261 11.31 12.58 -25.91
N ARG A 262 12.12 13.60 -25.61
CA ARG A 262 11.64 14.97 -25.37
C ARG A 262 11.01 15.54 -26.64
N GLU A 263 11.66 15.37 -27.78
CA GLU A 263 11.15 15.80 -29.10
C GLU A 263 9.90 15.02 -29.51
N ALA A 264 9.84 13.71 -29.24
CA ALA A 264 8.65 12.90 -29.47
C ALA A 264 7.45 13.33 -28.61
N ARG A 265 7.67 13.86 -27.39
CA ARG A 265 6.62 14.44 -26.55
C ARG A 265 6.26 15.87 -26.95
N LYS A 266 7.20 16.62 -27.55
CA LYS A 266 6.99 17.98 -28.08
C LYS A 266 6.27 18.03 -29.42
N LYS A 267 6.20 16.92 -30.16
CA LYS A 267 5.47 16.80 -31.42
C LYS A 267 4.10 16.14 -31.18
N PRO A 268 3.02 16.89 -30.85
CA PRO A 268 1.69 16.29 -30.80
C PRO A 268 1.11 16.23 -32.22
N GLU A 269 0.64 15.06 -32.66
CA GLU A 269 -0.39 14.84 -33.72
C GLU A 269 -0.43 13.34 -34.12
N GLN A 270 -1.56 12.65 -34.35
CA GLN A 270 -2.89 13.08 -34.80
C GLN A 270 -4.02 12.25 -34.13
N PRO A 271 -5.24 12.81 -33.93
CA PRO A 271 -6.43 12.03 -33.61
C PRO A 271 -6.85 11.19 -34.82
N GLN A 272 -6.96 9.87 -34.65
CA GLN A 272 -7.52 8.98 -35.65
C GLN A 272 -9.04 9.21 -35.74
N GLU A 273 -9.50 9.90 -36.79
CA GLU A 273 -10.91 10.01 -37.14
C GLU A 273 -11.49 8.61 -37.42
N ARG A 274 -12.33 8.11 -36.50
CA ARG A 274 -13.17 6.94 -36.77
C ARG A 274 -14.33 7.39 -37.66
N LYS A 275 -14.21 7.10 -38.95
CA LYS A 275 -15.31 7.13 -39.93
C LYS A 275 -16.47 6.27 -39.40
N PHE A 276 -17.61 6.90 -39.15
CA PHE A 276 -18.89 6.20 -39.04
C PHE A 276 -19.43 5.99 -40.46
N GLU A 277 -19.39 4.75 -40.93
CA GLU A 277 -20.15 4.35 -42.12
C GLU A 277 -21.64 4.22 -41.72
N VAL A 278 -22.47 5.04 -42.35
CA VAL A 278 -23.93 4.99 -42.28
C VAL A 278 -24.39 3.88 -43.23
N LEU A 279 -24.99 2.84 -42.69
CA LEU A 279 -25.74 1.85 -43.48
C LEU A 279 -27.18 2.34 -43.61
N THR A 280 -27.52 2.71 -44.84
CA THR A 280 -28.86 2.96 -45.37
C THR A 280 -29.64 1.66 -45.52
#